data_AF-A0A936XVK1-F1
#
_entry.id   AF-A0A936XVK1-F1
#
_cell.length_a   1.000
_cell.length_b   1.000
_cell.length_c   1.000
_cell.angle_alpha   90.00
_cell.angle_beta   90.00
_cell.angle_gamma   90.00
#
_symmetry.space_group_name_H-M   'P 1'
#
loop_
_entity.id
_entity.type
_entity.pdbx_description
1 polymer ?
#
loop_
_entity_poly.entity_id
_entity_poly.type
_entity_poly.pdbx_seq_one_letter_code
_entity_poly.pdbx_strand_id
1 'polypeptide(L)'
;MSGYIQNEPWRTRDRKTGGFLGGPTYEIYITKQITSGPKDNLIFTWYVNPTTNNILNGDISLVLAVPKVFGYKELSALKGQRLALDTLNGYFTFSSAQSNFTKGSGNIYFHDMQIDSIGPNNFTGRMSGLLDAKLGGNLILKNGRFDHSLTALQIQF
;
A
#
# COMPACT_ATOMS: atom_id res chain seq x y z
N MET A 1 19.41 4.65 -7.06
CA MET A 1 19.20 3.20 -6.85
C MET A 1 17.73 2.90 -7.03
N SER A 2 17.39 1.98 -7.93
CA SER A 2 16.03 1.49 -8.15
C SER A 2 15.63 0.49 -7.05
N GLY A 3 14.34 0.39 -6.74
CA GLY A 3 13.81 -0.69 -5.90
C GLY A 3 13.71 -1.98 -6.67
N TYR A 4 13.79 -3.14 -6.02
CA TYR A 4 13.75 -4.44 -6.67
C TYR A 4 12.92 -5.47 -5.90
N ILE A 5 12.14 -6.27 -6.63
CA ILE A 5 11.52 -7.51 -6.16
C ILE A 5 12.13 -8.64 -6.95
N GLN A 6 12.80 -9.60 -6.29
CA GLN A 6 13.46 -10.73 -6.98
C GLN A 6 14.34 -10.29 -8.17
N ASN A 7 15.10 -9.20 -8.00
CA ASN A 7 15.94 -8.57 -9.03
C ASN A 7 15.21 -7.85 -10.18
N GLU A 8 13.88 -7.81 -10.18
CA GLU A 8 13.09 -6.99 -11.11
C GLU A 8 12.82 -5.60 -10.53
N PRO A 9 12.99 -4.50 -11.29
CA PRO A 9 12.71 -3.16 -10.80
C PRO A 9 11.27 -3.01 -10.28
N TRP A 10 11.12 -2.53 -9.05
CA TRP A 10 9.83 -2.18 -8.48
C TRP A 10 9.78 -0.71 -8.11
N ARG A 11 8.88 -0.01 -8.80
CA ARG A 11 8.51 1.38 -8.54
C ARG A 11 7.06 1.56 -8.97
N THR A 12 6.25 2.13 -8.09
CA THR A 12 4.88 2.52 -8.40
C THR A 12 4.78 4.05 -8.45
N ARG A 13 4.06 4.57 -9.45
CA ARG A 13 3.86 6.01 -9.63
C ARG A 13 2.64 6.31 -10.48
N ASP A 14 1.53 6.66 -9.84
CA ASP A 14 0.30 7.17 -10.48
C ASP A 14 -0.18 6.35 -11.68
N ARG A 15 0.16 5.05 -11.74
CA ARG A 15 -0.25 4.22 -12.87
C ARG A 15 -1.76 3.97 -12.73
N LYS A 16 -2.48 4.29 -13.79
CA LYS A 16 -3.90 3.96 -13.94
C LYS A 16 -4.00 2.87 -15.00
N THR A 17 -4.51 1.71 -14.61
CA THR A 17 -4.83 0.62 -15.53
C THR A 17 -6.35 0.55 -15.66
N GLY A 18 -6.87 -0.11 -16.70
CA GLY A 18 -8.30 -0.19 -16.97
C GLY A 18 -8.68 0.36 -18.35
N GLY A 19 -9.72 -0.22 -18.93
CA GLY A 19 -10.21 0.11 -20.27
C GLY A 19 -11.51 0.92 -20.23
N PHE A 20 -11.89 1.43 -21.40
CA PHE A 20 -13.06 2.27 -21.65
C PHE A 20 -14.39 1.77 -21.05
N LEU A 21 -14.52 0.47 -20.74
CA LEU A 21 -15.72 -0.17 -20.21
C LEU A 21 -15.63 -0.63 -18.74
N GLY A 22 -14.44 -0.58 -18.12
CA GLY A 22 -14.18 -1.18 -16.79
C GLY A 22 -13.91 -0.18 -15.65
N GLY A 23 -13.90 1.12 -15.94
CA GLY A 23 -13.51 2.16 -14.99
C GLY A 23 -11.99 2.17 -14.67
N PRO A 24 -11.50 3.22 -14.00
CA PRO A 24 -10.09 3.32 -13.65
C PRO A 24 -9.74 2.35 -12.51
N THR A 25 -8.75 1.50 -12.74
CA THR A 25 -8.03 0.75 -11.70
C THR A 25 -6.78 1.54 -11.31
N TYR A 26 -6.66 1.85 -10.03
CA TYR A 26 -5.52 2.60 -9.51
C TYR A 26 -4.43 1.64 -9.06
N GLU A 27 -3.18 2.03 -9.24
CA GLU A 27 -2.03 1.23 -8.77
C GLU A 27 -1.93 1.18 -7.24
N ILE A 28 -2.62 2.06 -6.53
CA ILE A 28 -2.69 2.06 -5.06
C ILE A 28 -4.12 2.30 -4.56
N TYR A 29 -4.48 1.52 -3.53
CA TYR A 29 -5.68 1.73 -2.71
C TYR A 29 -5.31 1.78 -1.23
N ILE A 30 -6.06 2.57 -0.45
CA ILE A 30 -5.93 2.68 0.99
C ILE A 30 -7.32 2.44 1.57
N THR A 31 -7.50 1.35 2.29
CA THR A 31 -8.80 0.98 2.86
C THR A 31 -8.73 0.82 4.35
N LYS A 32 -9.83 1.12 5.03
CA LYS A 32 -10.01 0.76 6.44
C LYS A 32 -10.98 -0.40 6.53
N GLN A 33 -10.49 -1.53 7.04
CA GLN A 33 -11.31 -2.70 7.29
C GLN A 33 -11.74 -2.70 8.77
N ILE A 34 -13.05 -2.55 8.99
CA ILE A 34 -13.65 -2.65 10.32
C ILE A 34 -13.57 -4.09 10.81
N THR A 35 -13.02 -4.29 12.00
CA THR A 35 -12.97 -5.61 12.64
C THR A 35 -13.87 -5.67 13.88
N SER A 36 -14.12 -6.86 14.43
CA SER A 36 -14.84 -7.01 15.70
C SER A 36 -13.97 -6.71 16.94
N GLY A 37 -12.64 -6.63 16.78
CA GLY A 37 -11.70 -6.39 17.87
C GLY A 37 -11.58 -4.92 18.28
N PRO A 38 -10.69 -4.59 19.23
CA PRO A 38 -10.49 -3.22 19.72
C PRO A 38 -9.81 -2.28 18.71
N LYS A 39 -9.27 -2.80 17.61
CA LYS A 39 -8.58 -2.06 16.55
C LYS A 39 -9.15 -2.43 15.18
N ASP A 40 -9.03 -1.52 14.22
CA ASP A 40 -9.31 -1.78 12.80
C ASP A 40 -8.00 -2.03 12.04
N ASN A 41 -8.13 -2.51 10.81
CA ASN A 41 -6.99 -2.66 9.92
C ASN A 41 -6.99 -1.50 8.91
N LEU A 42 -5.90 -0.75 8.85
CA LEU A 42 -5.60 0.14 7.73
C LEU A 42 -4.75 -0.64 6.71
N ILE A 43 -5.21 -0.71 5.48
CA ILE A 43 -4.62 -1.54 4.44
C ILE A 43 -4.19 -0.65 3.27
N PHE A 44 -2.91 -0.66 2.95
CA PHE A 44 -2.39 -0.08 1.70
C PHE A 44 -2.15 -1.22 0.73
N THR A 45 -2.74 -1.18 -0.44
CA THR A 45 -2.58 -2.21 -1.47
C THR A 45 -1.98 -1.59 -2.71
N TRP A 46 -0.82 -2.10 -3.13
CA TRP A 46 -0.18 -1.77 -4.40
C TRP A 46 -0.40 -2.91 -5.39
N TYR A 47 -0.99 -2.61 -6.53
CA TYR A 47 -1.09 -3.56 -7.63
C TYR A 47 0.26 -3.68 -8.33
N VAL A 48 0.75 -4.91 -8.46
CA VAL A 48 2.01 -5.24 -9.12
C VAL A 48 1.68 -5.97 -10.41
N ASN A 49 1.92 -5.30 -11.53
CA ASN A 49 1.89 -5.93 -12.85
C ASN A 49 3.26 -5.75 -13.52
N PRO A 50 4.16 -6.75 -13.37
CA PRO A 50 5.46 -6.72 -14.04
C PRO A 50 5.26 -6.95 -15.54
N THR A 51 5.93 -6.15 -16.36
CA THR A 51 5.85 -6.25 -17.82
C THR A 51 6.50 -7.51 -18.40
N THR A 52 7.15 -8.33 -17.58
CA THR A 52 8.05 -9.41 -18.02
C THR A 52 7.84 -10.77 -17.35
N ASN A 53 7.18 -10.87 -16.19
CA ASN A 53 7.14 -12.12 -15.41
C ASN A 53 5.82 -12.35 -14.65
N ASN A 54 4.96 -13.24 -15.13
CA ASN A 54 3.60 -13.47 -14.59
C ASN A 54 3.55 -13.87 -13.10
N ILE A 55 4.64 -14.38 -12.53
CA ILE A 55 4.71 -14.83 -11.12
C ILE A 55 4.57 -13.65 -10.14
N LEU A 56 4.98 -12.45 -10.56
CA LEU A 56 4.88 -11.23 -9.75
C LEU A 56 3.60 -10.41 -10.06
N ASN A 57 2.66 -10.94 -10.86
CA ASN A 57 1.35 -10.33 -11.07
C ASN A 57 0.46 -10.59 -9.85
N GLY A 58 0.22 -9.55 -9.06
CA GLY A 58 -0.51 -9.66 -7.81
C GLY A 58 -0.53 -8.36 -7.02
N ASP A 59 -0.89 -8.45 -5.75
CA ASP A 59 -1.03 -7.32 -4.84
C ASP A 59 0.00 -7.41 -3.72
N ILE A 60 0.70 -6.31 -3.47
CA ILE A 60 1.45 -6.11 -2.24
C ILE A 60 0.54 -5.34 -1.30
N SER A 61 0.25 -5.88 -0.12
CA SER A 61 -0.50 -5.16 0.91
C SER A 61 0.35 -4.91 2.14
N LEU A 62 0.23 -3.72 2.71
CA LEU A 62 0.64 -3.37 4.05
C LEU A 62 -0.62 -3.31 4.92
N VAL A 63 -0.66 -4.09 5.99
CA VAL A 63 -1.74 -4.07 6.98
C VAL A 63 -1.20 -3.49 8.29
N LEU A 64 -1.82 -2.43 8.79
CA LEU A 64 -1.51 -1.79 10.07
C LEU A 64 -2.72 -1.88 11.01
N ALA A 65 -2.48 -2.23 12.27
CA ALA A 65 -3.52 -2.19 13.28
C ALA A 65 -3.69 -0.76 13.82
N VAL A 66 -4.84 -0.15 13.58
CA VAL A 66 -5.13 1.25 13.93
C VAL A 66 -6.31 1.38 14.92
N PRO A 67 -6.38 2.46 15.73
CA PRO A 67 -7.55 2.71 16.57
C PRO A 67 -8.84 2.81 15.75
N LYS A 68 -9.99 2.48 16.36
CA LYS A 68 -11.32 2.62 15.73
C LYS A 68 -11.60 4.02 15.21
N VAL A 69 -11.08 5.04 15.89
CA VAL A 69 -11.26 6.46 15.52
C VAL A 69 -10.31 6.93 14.43
N PHE A 70 -9.41 6.07 13.92
CA PHE A 70 -8.44 6.45 12.89
C PHE A 70 -9.15 6.97 11.64
N GLY A 71 -8.81 8.20 11.24
CA GLY A 71 -9.35 8.88 10.08
C GLY A 71 -8.27 9.63 9.30
N TYR A 72 -8.70 10.55 8.43
CA TYR A 72 -7.82 11.25 7.50
C TYR A 72 -6.72 12.07 8.20
N LYS A 73 -7.00 12.61 9.39
CA LYS A 73 -6.02 13.35 10.18
C LYS A 73 -4.88 12.46 10.65
N GLU A 74 -5.21 11.28 11.18
CA GLU A 74 -4.22 10.30 11.63
C GLU A 74 -3.45 9.71 10.44
N LEU A 75 -4.11 9.56 9.27
CA LEU A 75 -3.44 9.17 8.04
C LEU A 75 -2.37 10.19 7.65
N SER A 76 -2.69 11.49 7.62
CA SER A 76 -1.71 12.57 7.36
C SER A 76 -0.57 12.61 8.39
N ALA A 77 -0.81 12.17 9.63
CA ALA A 77 0.21 12.09 10.66
C ALA A 77 1.29 11.01 10.40
N LEU A 78 1.09 10.12 9.43
CA LEU A 78 2.12 9.18 8.98
C LEU A 78 3.26 9.88 8.22
N LYS A 79 3.08 11.14 7.78
CA LYS A 79 4.13 11.89 7.09
C LYS A 79 5.42 11.94 7.91
N GLY A 80 6.53 11.57 7.29
CA GLY A 80 7.86 11.51 7.92
C GLY A 80 8.05 10.33 8.87
N GLN A 81 7.06 9.46 9.04
CA GLN A 81 7.16 8.32 9.95
C GLN A 81 7.83 7.12 9.28
N ARG A 82 8.67 6.43 10.05
CA ARG A 82 9.21 5.11 9.71
C ARG A 82 8.58 4.08 10.64
N LEU A 83 7.95 3.07 10.05
CA LEU A 83 7.34 1.96 10.77
C LEU A 83 8.15 0.70 10.54
N ALA A 84 8.61 0.09 11.63
CA ALA A 84 9.15 -1.26 11.63
C ALA A 84 8.01 -2.25 11.90
N LEU A 85 7.87 -3.25 11.03
CA LEU A 85 6.77 -4.20 11.03
C LEU A 85 7.29 -5.58 11.37
N ASP A 86 6.81 -6.08 12.49
CA ASP A 86 7.24 -7.32 13.14
C ASP A 86 6.14 -8.39 13.15
N THR A 87 5.08 -8.21 12.35
CA THR A 87 3.84 -9.01 12.29
C THR A 87 2.84 -8.80 13.42
N LEU A 88 3.23 -8.16 14.53
CA LEU A 88 2.35 -7.90 15.67
C LEU A 88 1.58 -6.58 15.47
N ASN A 89 2.29 -5.51 15.13
CA ASN A 89 1.70 -4.17 14.97
C ASN A 89 1.33 -3.84 13.52
N GLY A 90 1.84 -4.64 12.60
CA GLY A 90 1.52 -4.61 11.18
C GLY A 90 2.35 -5.63 10.43
N TYR A 91 1.94 -5.94 9.21
CA TYR A 91 2.60 -6.92 8.36
C TYR A 91 2.44 -6.58 6.89
N PHE A 92 3.34 -7.12 6.08
CA PHE A 92 3.19 -7.12 4.63
C PHE A 92 2.58 -8.44 4.16
N THR A 93 1.94 -8.44 3.00
CA THR A 93 1.53 -9.65 2.29
C THR A 93 1.75 -9.47 0.80
N PHE A 94 1.96 -10.58 0.12
CA PHE A 94 1.81 -10.68 -1.33
C PHE A 94 0.70 -11.66 -1.66
N SER A 95 -0.18 -11.26 -2.57
CA SER A 95 -1.29 -12.07 -3.05
C SER A 95 -1.27 -12.11 -4.57
N SER A 96 -1.04 -13.29 -5.14
CA SER A 96 -1.22 -13.59 -6.56
C SER A 96 -2.07 -14.85 -6.71
N ALA A 97 -2.52 -15.15 -7.93
CA ALA A 97 -3.26 -16.38 -8.23
C ALA A 97 -2.49 -17.68 -7.85
N GLN A 98 -1.19 -17.58 -7.59
CA GLN A 98 -0.28 -18.70 -7.34
C GLN A 98 0.31 -18.68 -5.92
N SER A 99 0.05 -17.65 -5.10
CA SER A 99 0.68 -17.49 -3.79
C SER A 99 -0.26 -17.84 -2.64
N ASN A 100 0.24 -18.62 -1.68
CA ASN A 100 -0.42 -18.78 -0.38
C ASN A 100 -0.21 -17.53 0.49
N PHE A 101 -1.30 -17.06 1.12
CA PHE A 101 -1.27 -15.92 2.03
C PHE A 101 -0.27 -16.17 3.17
N THR A 102 0.80 -15.38 3.21
CA THR A 102 1.81 -15.47 4.27
C THR A 102 2.13 -14.08 4.78
N LYS A 103 2.09 -13.91 6.10
CA LYS A 103 2.46 -12.64 6.74
C LYS A 103 3.97 -12.40 6.61
N GLY A 104 4.28 -11.21 6.18
CA GLY A 104 5.60 -10.67 5.96
C GLY A 104 5.98 -9.63 7.01
N SER A 105 7.27 -9.33 7.08
CA SER A 105 7.85 -8.30 7.94
C SER A 105 8.66 -7.31 7.11
N GLY A 106 9.00 -6.15 7.68
CA GLY A 106 9.75 -5.15 6.94
C GLY A 106 9.73 -3.77 7.58
N ASN A 107 10.08 -2.78 6.79
CA ASN A 107 10.02 -1.37 7.15
C ASN A 107 9.33 -0.59 6.04
N ILE A 108 8.54 0.40 6.43
CA ILE A 108 8.03 1.42 5.52
C ILE A 108 8.37 2.81 6.07
N TYR A 109 8.74 3.71 5.17
CA TYR A 109 8.95 5.11 5.45
C TYR A 109 8.03 5.93 4.56
N PHE A 110 7.11 6.67 5.15
CA PHE A 110 6.24 7.60 4.44
C PHE A 110 6.97 8.95 4.36
N HIS A 111 7.62 9.21 3.23
CA HIS A 111 8.27 10.51 3.01
C HIS A 111 7.25 11.64 2.97
N ASP A 112 6.14 11.41 2.25
CA ASP A 112 5.01 12.32 2.21
C ASP A 112 3.70 11.57 2.40
N MET A 113 2.78 12.19 3.13
CA MET A 113 1.41 11.73 3.31
C MET A 113 0.55 12.94 3.64
N GLN A 114 -0.20 13.42 2.66
CA GLN A 114 -1.01 14.62 2.77
C GLN A 114 -2.38 14.32 2.22
N ILE A 115 -3.42 14.66 2.98
CA ILE A 115 -4.82 14.58 2.57
C ILE A 115 -5.44 15.95 2.79
N ASP A 116 -5.71 16.65 1.70
CA ASP A 116 -6.40 17.93 1.71
C ASP A 116 -7.89 17.66 1.44
N SER A 117 -8.70 17.75 2.49
CA SER A 117 -10.16 17.67 2.35
C SER A 117 -10.68 18.99 1.80
N ILE A 118 -11.40 18.92 0.68
CA ILE A 118 -12.08 20.04 0.04
C ILE A 118 -13.61 19.96 0.30
N GLY A 119 -14.07 18.89 0.97
CA GLY A 119 -15.45 18.68 1.38
C GLY A 119 -15.75 17.20 1.68
N PRO A 120 -17.01 16.86 2.02
CA PRO A 120 -17.44 15.47 2.18
C PRO A 120 -17.20 14.68 0.90
N ASN A 121 -16.47 13.56 0.98
CA ASN A 121 -16.11 12.70 -0.16
C ASN A 121 -15.32 13.40 -1.29
N ASN A 122 -14.74 14.57 -1.02
CA ASN A 122 -13.91 15.28 -1.98
C ASN A 122 -12.59 15.67 -1.31
N PHE A 123 -11.53 14.95 -1.65
CA PHE A 123 -10.19 15.27 -1.20
C PHE A 123 -9.19 14.98 -2.32
N THR A 124 -8.10 15.73 -2.28
CA THR A 124 -6.88 15.45 -3.02
C THR A 124 -5.82 15.10 -2.01
N GLY A 125 -4.97 14.13 -2.34
CA GLY A 125 -3.85 13.81 -1.48
C GLY A 125 -2.60 13.45 -2.24
N ARG A 126 -1.54 13.24 -1.49
CA ARG A 126 -0.28 12.71 -2.00
C ARG A 126 0.29 11.74 -0.98
N MET A 127 0.86 10.65 -1.48
CA MET A 127 1.56 9.67 -0.70
C MET A 127 2.84 9.26 -1.42
N SER A 128 3.98 9.39 -0.75
CA SER A 128 5.26 8.93 -1.30
C SER A 128 6.15 8.35 -0.21
N GLY A 129 7.06 7.47 -0.60
CA GLY A 129 7.92 6.83 0.38
C GLY A 129 8.74 5.67 -0.14
N LEU A 130 9.31 4.97 0.82
CA LEU A 130 10.20 3.84 0.63
C LEU A 130 9.72 2.65 1.45
N LEU A 131 9.90 1.43 0.95
CA LEU A 131 9.65 0.24 1.75
C LEU A 131 10.61 -0.91 1.42
N ASP A 132 10.96 -1.65 2.46
CA ASP A 132 11.79 -2.85 2.43
C ASP A 132 11.01 -3.96 3.13
N ALA A 133 10.71 -5.05 2.45
CA ALA A 133 9.82 -6.05 2.99
C ALA A 133 10.18 -7.47 2.56
N LYS A 134 10.02 -8.42 3.48
CA LYS A 134 9.85 -9.83 3.16
C LYS A 134 8.36 -10.08 3.02
N LEU A 135 7.88 -10.27 1.80
CA LEU A 135 6.45 -10.26 1.44
C LEU A 135 5.74 -11.61 1.66
N GLY A 136 6.11 -12.34 2.72
CA GLY A 136 5.69 -13.73 2.92
C GLY A 136 6.44 -14.70 2.00
N GLY A 137 6.69 -15.92 2.49
CA GLY A 137 7.51 -16.91 1.75
C GLY A 137 8.94 -16.42 1.48
N ASN A 138 9.41 -16.58 0.23
CA ASN A 138 10.76 -16.21 -0.23
C ASN A 138 10.79 -14.89 -1.03
N LEU A 139 9.68 -14.14 -1.08
CA LEU A 139 9.60 -12.90 -1.84
C LEU A 139 10.20 -11.75 -1.01
N ILE A 140 11.19 -11.05 -1.58
CA ILE A 140 11.86 -9.93 -0.92
C ILE A 140 11.78 -8.71 -1.83
N LEU A 141 11.25 -7.63 -1.29
CA LEU A 141 11.26 -6.29 -1.85
C LEU A 141 12.32 -5.46 -1.13
N LYS A 142 13.27 -4.92 -1.90
CA LYS A 142 14.33 -4.04 -1.40
C LYS A 142 14.26 -2.68 -2.07
N ASN A 143 14.45 -1.61 -1.31
CA ASN A 143 14.46 -0.22 -1.76
C ASN A 143 13.22 0.18 -2.57
N GLY A 144 12.06 -0.44 -2.27
CA GLY A 144 10.84 -0.19 -3.01
C GLY A 144 10.43 1.27 -2.91
N ARG A 145 9.99 1.87 -4.03
CA ARG A 145 9.59 3.27 -4.08
C ARG A 145 8.15 3.42 -4.56
N PHE A 146 7.39 4.27 -3.88
CA PHE A 146 6.05 4.66 -4.27
C PHE A 146 5.92 6.19 -4.24
N ASP A 147 5.17 6.75 -5.18
CA ASP A 147 4.85 8.19 -5.26
C ASP A 147 3.54 8.35 -6.02
N HIS A 148 2.46 8.65 -5.30
CA HIS A 148 1.10 8.66 -5.82
C HIS A 148 0.36 9.91 -5.40
N SER A 149 -0.37 10.48 -6.34
CA SER A 149 -1.50 11.37 -6.13
C SER A 149 -2.71 10.53 -5.73
N LEU A 150 -3.40 10.96 -4.67
CA LEU A 150 -4.55 10.26 -4.10
C LEU A 150 -5.84 11.04 -4.36
N THR A 151 -6.92 10.31 -4.56
CA THR A 151 -8.28 10.83 -4.75
C THR A 151 -9.26 10.07 -3.87
N ALA A 152 -10.49 10.58 -3.75
CA ALA A 152 -11.60 9.91 -3.07
C ALA A 152 -11.88 8.47 -3.53
N LEU A 153 -11.46 8.11 -4.75
CA LEU A 153 -11.64 6.75 -5.28
C LEU A 153 -10.61 5.76 -4.74
N GLN A 154 -9.47 6.25 -4.24
CA GLN A 154 -8.37 5.41 -3.75
C GLN A 154 -8.38 5.23 -2.24
N ILE A 155 -8.95 6.17 -1.48
CA ILE A 155 -9.05 6.06 -0.01
C ILE A 155 -10.50 5.79 0.38
N GLN A 156 -10.75 4.64 1.00
CA GLN A 156 -12.08 4.18 1.40
C GLN A 156 -12.04 3.82 2.89
N PHE A 157 -12.53 4.73 3.73
CA PHE A 157 -12.58 4.58 5.18
C PHE A 157 -13.98 4.21 5.68
#